data_AF-A0A958SZX5-F1
#
_entry.id   AF-A0A958SZX5-F1
#
_cell.length_a   1.000
_cell.length_b   1.000
_cell.length_c   1.000
_cell.angle_alpha   90.00
_cell.angle_beta   90.00
_cell.angle_gamma   90.00
#
_symmetry.space_group_name_H-M   'P 1'
#
loop_
_entity.id
_entity.type
_entity.pdbx_description
1 polymer ?
#
loop_
_entity_poly.entity_id
_entity_poly.type
_entity_poly.pdbx_seq_one_letter_code
_entity_poly.pdbx_strand_id
1 'polypeptide(L)'
;NKILLEIKSANKPTIMVFNKIDAYTPEPFDEDDLMQERTSSHYSLAEWEKTWMSKIGDNALFISALNKENLIEFKQRVYAEVRKIHITRFPYNHFLYPDPNEIS
;
A
#
# COMPACT_ATOMS: atom_id res chain seq x y z
N ASN A 1 10.85 13.44 4.68
CA ASN A 1 10.64 13.10 3.25
C ASN A 1 11.87 13.36 2.37
N LYS A 2 13.03 12.72 2.60
CA LYS A 2 14.21 12.83 1.69
C LYS A 2 14.39 11.62 0.77
N ILE A 3 14.02 10.43 1.26
CA ILE A 3 14.26 9.17 0.54
C ILE A 3 13.41 9.04 -0.74
N LEU A 4 12.12 9.43 -0.72
CA LEU A 4 11.26 9.38 -1.92
C LEU A 4 11.65 10.38 -3.03
N LEU A 5 12.33 11.48 -2.67
CA LEU A 5 12.81 12.48 -3.63
C LEU A 5 14.04 11.98 -4.39
N GLU A 6 14.93 11.21 -3.73
CA GLU A 6 16.15 10.66 -4.34
C GLU A 6 15.85 9.63 -5.45
N ILE A 7 14.75 8.89 -5.34
CA ILE A 7 14.36 7.88 -6.35
C ILE A 7 13.64 8.46 -7.57
N LYS A 8 13.56 9.79 -7.73
CA LYS A 8 12.86 10.46 -8.86
C LYS A 8 11.42 9.93 -9.09
N SER A 9 10.74 9.47 -8.04
CA SER A 9 9.40 8.88 -8.14
C SER A 9 8.25 9.89 -7.96
N ALA A 10 8.58 11.17 -7.72
CA ALA A 10 7.60 12.21 -7.41
C ALA A 10 6.55 12.44 -8.51
N ASN A 11 6.86 12.15 -9.78
CA ASN A 11 5.95 12.33 -10.92
C ASN A 11 5.30 11.03 -11.41
N LYS A 12 5.37 9.94 -10.64
CA LYS A 12 4.79 8.65 -11.04
C LYS A 12 3.77 8.17 -10.00
N PRO A 13 2.68 7.52 -10.43
CA PRO A 13 1.82 6.81 -9.50
C PRO A 13 2.68 5.82 -8.72
N THR A 14 2.74 6.02 -7.40
CA THR A 14 3.60 5.27 -6.50
C THR A 14 2.70 4.57 -5.49
N ILE A 15 2.80 3.25 -5.41
CA ILE A 15 2.11 2.42 -4.42
C ILE A 15 3.12 2.08 -3.33
N MET A 16 2.78 2.35 -2.08
CA MET A 16 3.60 2.01 -0.92
C MET A 16 3.19 0.64 -0.40
N VAL A 17 4.15 -0.28 -0.30
CA VAL A 17 3.90 -1.66 0.13
C VAL A 17 4.63 -1.92 1.44
N PHE A 18 3.88 -2.08 2.52
CA PHE A 18 4.34 -2.52 3.82
C PHE A 18 4.30 -4.05 3.85
N ASN A 19 5.47 -4.67 3.75
CA ASN A 19 5.61 -6.13 3.81
C ASN A 19 5.97 -6.59 5.25
N LYS A 20 5.73 -7.86 5.54
CA LYS A 20 5.99 -8.53 6.84
C LYS A 20 5.07 -8.11 7.98
N ILE A 21 3.79 -7.81 7.68
CA ILE A 21 2.80 -7.49 8.71
C ILE A 21 2.61 -8.64 9.72
N ASP A 22 2.86 -9.87 9.30
CA ASP A 22 2.81 -11.08 10.14
C ASP A 22 3.84 -11.09 11.27
N ALA A 23 4.98 -10.43 11.06
CA ALA A 23 6.06 -10.35 12.05
C ALA A 23 6.00 -9.06 12.86
N TYR A 24 4.98 -8.21 12.63
CA TYR A 24 4.84 -6.94 13.32
C TYR A 24 4.06 -7.12 14.62
N THR A 25 4.73 -6.89 15.74
CA THR A 25 4.11 -6.78 17.06
C THR A 25 4.36 -5.37 17.59
N PRO A 26 3.30 -4.57 17.85
CA PRO A 26 3.46 -3.24 18.40
C PRO A 26 4.10 -3.32 19.79
N GLU A 27 4.99 -2.37 20.09
CA GLU A 27 5.55 -2.25 21.43
C GLU A 27 4.45 -1.78 22.40
N PRO A 28 4.33 -2.41 23.59
CA PRO A 28 3.36 -1.99 24.59
C PRO A 28 3.61 -0.52 24.95
N PHE A 29 2.56 0.28 24.85
CA PHE A 29 2.56 1.67 25.25
C PHE A 29 1.61 1.83 26.41
N ASP A 30 2.13 2.40 27.50
CA ASP A 30 1.34 2.72 28.68
C ASP A 30 0.85 4.17 28.55
N GLU A 31 -0.46 4.35 28.38
CA GLU A 31 -1.05 5.69 28.25
C GLU A 31 -0.99 6.49 29.56
N ASP A 32 -0.82 5.81 30.71
CA ASP A 32 -0.71 6.46 32.03
C ASP A 32 0.74 6.89 32.35
N ASP A 33 1.73 6.43 31.57
CA ASP A 33 3.12 6.83 31.73
C ASP A 33 3.39 8.15 30.98
N LEU A 34 3.23 9.26 31.70
CA LEU A 34 3.50 10.61 31.22
C LEU A 34 4.97 10.85 30.78
N MET A 35 5.90 9.93 31.07
CA MET A 35 7.28 10.01 30.61
C MET A 35 7.50 9.35 29.24
N GLN A 36 6.57 8.49 28.79
CA GLN A 36 6.69 7.81 27.50
C GLN A 36 6.12 8.65 26.35
N GLU A 37 6.94 8.87 25.32
CA GLU A 37 6.49 9.48 24.07
C GLU A 37 5.95 8.42 23.11
N ARG A 38 4.71 8.60 22.64
CA ARG A 38 4.10 7.69 21.66
C ARG A 38 4.78 7.84 20.28
N THR A 39 5.75 6.97 20.03
CA THR A 39 6.42 6.79 18.73
C THR A 39 5.68 5.85 17.77
N SER A 40 6.14 5.81 16.51
CA SER A 40 5.60 4.94 15.46
C SER A 40 5.67 3.44 15.77
N SER A 41 6.49 3.01 16.72
CA SER A 41 6.66 1.60 17.12
C SER A 41 5.52 1.06 17.97
N HIS A 42 4.73 1.96 18.59
CA HIS A 42 3.61 1.58 19.46
C HIS A 42 2.27 1.46 18.74
N TYR A 43 2.19 1.92 17.48
CA TYR A 43 0.94 1.85 16.75
C TYR A 43 0.63 0.42 16.35
N SER A 44 -0.62 0.02 16.49
CA SER A 44 -1.09 -1.23 15.89
C SER A 44 -1.02 -1.17 14.34
N LEU A 45 -1.02 -2.34 13.69
CA LEU A 45 -1.06 -2.41 12.22
C LEU A 45 -2.21 -1.60 11.63
N ALA A 46 -3.41 -1.69 12.21
CA ALA A 46 -4.59 -0.96 11.76
C ALA A 46 -4.43 0.57 11.91
N GLU A 47 -3.79 1.04 12.97
CA GLU A 47 -3.49 2.46 13.15
C GLU A 47 -2.42 2.95 12.18
N TRP A 48 -1.41 2.14 11.90
CA TRP A 48 -0.45 2.40 10.82
C TRP A 48 -1.16 2.49 9.48
N GLU A 49 -2.04 1.54 9.19
CA GLU A 49 -2.84 1.50 7.98
C GLU A 49 -3.60 2.81 7.80
N LYS A 50 -4.35 3.21 8.83
CA LYS A 50 -5.16 4.43 8.82
C LYS A 50 -4.30 5.69 8.69
N THR A 51 -3.16 5.72 9.38
CA THR A 51 -2.23 6.86 9.34
C THR A 51 -1.62 7.03 7.95
N TRP A 52 -1.18 5.93 7.35
CA TRP A 52 -0.61 5.95 6.00
C TRP A 52 -1.69 6.20 4.96
N MET A 53 -2.87 5.58 5.04
CA MET A 53 -4.00 5.92 4.18
C MET A 53 -4.37 7.41 4.27
N SER A 54 -4.29 8.03 5.44
CA SER A 54 -4.55 9.48 5.57
C SER A 54 -3.45 10.34 4.93
N LYS A 55 -2.20 9.86 4.89
CA LYS A 55 -1.04 10.58 4.33
C LYS A 55 -0.85 10.40 2.83
N ILE A 56 -1.03 9.18 2.33
CA ILE A 56 -0.76 8.78 0.94
C ILE A 56 -2.04 8.35 0.19
N GLY A 57 -3.18 8.40 0.86
CA GLY A 57 -4.47 7.98 0.30
C GLY A 57 -4.56 6.47 0.15
N ASP A 58 -5.35 6.09 -0.84
CA ASP A 58 -5.59 4.75 -1.35
C ASP A 58 -4.35 4.04 -1.94
N ASN A 59 -3.14 4.59 -1.78
CA ASN A 59 -1.92 4.03 -2.35
C ASN A 59 -1.05 3.28 -1.33
N ALA A 60 -1.57 3.01 -0.13
CA ALA A 60 -0.92 2.18 0.88
C ALA A 60 -1.43 0.73 0.81
N LEU A 61 -0.54 -0.26 0.80
CA LEU A 61 -0.87 -1.68 0.84
C LEU A 61 -0.06 -2.38 1.92
N PHE A 62 -0.73 -3.20 2.70
CA PHE A 62 -0.16 -3.95 3.82
C PHE A 62 -0.26 -5.43 3.49
N ILE A 63 0.88 -6.09 3.30
CA ILE A 63 0.96 -7.48 2.83
C ILE A 63 1.80 -8.34 3.77
N SER A 64 1.42 -9.62 3.87
CA SER A 64 2.33 -10.67 4.34
C SER A 64 2.70 -11.55 3.16
N ALA A 65 3.90 -11.36 2.62
CA ALA A 65 4.38 -12.23 1.54
C ALA A 65 4.57 -13.69 2.00
N LEU A 66 4.82 -13.91 3.30
CA LEU A 66 5.01 -15.24 3.89
C LEU A 66 3.69 -15.98 4.04
N ASN A 67 2.67 -15.34 4.62
CA ASN A 67 1.35 -15.93 4.82
C ASN A 67 0.45 -15.82 3.58
N LYS A 68 0.94 -15.16 2.52
CA LYS A 68 0.20 -14.83 1.31
C LYS A 68 -1.08 -14.01 1.55
N GLU A 69 -1.14 -13.32 2.68
CA GLU A 69 -2.25 -12.43 3.02
C GLU A 69 -2.13 -11.11 2.23
N ASN A 70 -3.27 -10.61 1.76
CA ASN A 70 -3.40 -9.41 0.92
C ASN A 70 -2.62 -9.41 -0.41
N LEU A 71 -2.02 -10.54 -0.83
CA LEU A 71 -1.36 -10.66 -2.13
C LEU A 71 -2.35 -10.61 -3.30
N ILE A 72 -3.56 -11.14 -3.13
CA ILE A 72 -4.59 -11.15 -4.18
C ILE A 72 -5.06 -9.72 -4.44
N GLU A 73 -5.40 -8.99 -3.38
CA GLU A 73 -5.81 -7.59 -3.46
C GLU A 73 -4.69 -6.71 -4.02
N PHE A 74 -3.44 -6.95 -3.59
CA PHE A 74 -2.26 -6.29 -4.17
C PHE A 74 -2.18 -6.49 -5.69
N LYS A 75 -2.32 -7.74 -6.18
CA LYS A 75 -2.29 -8.03 -7.62
C LYS A 75 -3.41 -7.33 -8.36
N GLN A 76 -4.63 -7.37 -7.83
CA GLN A 76 -5.80 -6.70 -8.43
C GLN A 76 -5.57 -5.19 -8.52
N ARG A 77 -5.06 -4.56 -7.46
CA ARG A 77 -4.83 -3.11 -7.41
C ARG A 77 -3.71 -2.67 -8.34
N VAL A 78 -2.60 -3.41 -8.37
CA VAL A 78 -1.50 -3.17 -9.34
C VAL A 78 -2.01 -3.31 -10.76
N TYR A 79 -2.81 -4.34 -11.04
CA TYR A 79 -3.38 -4.56 -12.37
C TYR A 79 -4.32 -3.42 -12.77
N ALA A 80 -5.18 -2.95 -11.86
CA ALA A 80 -6.07 -1.81 -12.09
C ALA A 80 -5.31 -0.52 -12.40
N GLU A 81 -4.27 -0.19 -11.62
CA GLU A 81 -3.44 1.00 -11.86
C GLU A 81 -2.66 0.92 -13.18
N VAL A 82 -2.08 -0.23 -13.49
CA VAL A 82 -1.40 -0.47 -14.78
C VAL A 82 -2.39 -0.33 -15.94
N ARG A 83 -3.60 -0.90 -15.80
CA ARG A 83 -4.68 -0.79 -16.79
C ARG A 83 -5.08 0.67 -17.02
N LYS A 84 -5.26 1.46 -15.95
CA LYS A 84 -5.60 2.89 -16.02
C LYS A 84 -4.54 3.70 -16.78
N ILE A 85 -3.26 3.45 -16.48
CA ILE A 85 -2.13 4.08 -17.21
C ILE A 85 -2.11 3.63 -18.67
N HIS A 86 -2.35 2.35 -18.93
CA HIS A 86 -2.34 1.78 -20.28
C HIS A 86 -3.42 2.39 -21.17
N ILE A 87 -4.67 2.47 -20.69
CA ILE A 87 -5.81 3.08 -21.42
C ILE A 87 -5.54 4.56 -21.72
N THR A 88 -5.01 5.29 -20.74
CA THR A 88 -4.73 6.73 -20.89
C THR A 88 -3.64 7.01 -21.93
N ARG A 89 -2.63 6.13 -22.04
CA ARG A 89 -1.53 6.28 -23.02
C ARG A 89 -1.81 5.66 -24.38
N PHE A 90 -2.64 4.63 -24.46
CA PHE A 90 -2.94 3.90 -25.69
C PHE A 90 -4.46 3.69 -25.81
N PRO A 91 -5.24 4.73 -26.17
CA PRO A 91 -6.69 4.65 -26.27
C PRO A 91 -7.20 3.68 -27.35
N TYR A 92 -6.33 3.23 -28.27
CA TYR A 92 -6.67 2.35 -29.39
C TYR A 92 -6.00 0.97 -29.34
N ASN A 93 -5.40 0.55 -28.20
CA ASN A 93 -4.79 -0.77 -28.11
C ASN A 93 -5.80 -1.85 -27.71
N HIS A 94 -5.90 -2.85 -28.58
CA HIS A 94 -6.58 -4.12 -28.37
C HIS A 94 -6.03 -4.80 -27.10
N PHE A 95 -6.86 -4.91 -26.05
CA PHE A 95 -6.47 -5.59 -24.81
C PHE A 95 -6.09 -7.05 -25.11
N LEU A 96 -4.88 -7.46 -24.74
CA LEU A 96 -4.48 -8.88 -24.78
C LEU A 96 -5.14 -9.71 -23.67
N TYR A 97 -5.77 -9.07 -22.67
CA TYR A 97 -6.43 -9.75 -21.56
C TYR A 97 -7.80 -9.11 -21.28
N PRO A 98 -8.90 -9.87 -21.40
CA PRO A 98 -10.26 -9.40 -21.13
C PRO A 98 -10.43 -8.96 -19.67
N ASP A 99 -11.43 -8.13 -19.39
CA ASP A 99 -11.79 -7.79 -18.02
C ASP A 99 -12.20 -9.07 -17.26
N PRO A 100 -11.69 -9.32 -16.05
CA PRO A 100 -12.16 -10.45 -15.24
C PRO A 100 -13.67 -10.39 -14.93
N ASN A 101 -14.33 -9.25 -15.12
CA ASN A 101 -15.78 -9.09 -15.03
C ASN A 101 -16.53 -9.25 -16.37
N GLU A 102 -15.84 -9.37 -17.50
CA GLU A 102 -16.46 -9.61 -18.82
C GLU A 102 -16.68 -11.10 -19.12
N ILE A 103 -16.20 -11.98 -18.24
CA ILE A 103 -16.43 -13.43 -18.31
C ILE A 103 -17.63 -13.80 -17.43
N SER A 104 -18.81 -13.28 -17.77
CA SER A 104 -20.10 -13.71 -17.19
C SER A 104 -20.98 -14.38 -18.23
#